data_AF-A0A817MQ62-F1
#
_entry.id   AF-A0A817MQ62-F1
#
_cell.length_a   1.000
_cell.length_b   1.000
_cell.length_c   1.000
_cell.angle_alpha   90.00
_cell.angle_beta   90.00
_cell.angle_gamma   90.00
#
_symmetry.space_group_name_H-M   'P 1'
#
loop_
_entity.id
_entity.type
_entity.pdbx_description
1 polymer ?
#
loop_
_entity_poly.entity_id
_entity_poly.type
_entity_poly.pdbx_seq_one_letter_code
_entity_poly.pdbx_strand_id
1 'polypeptide(L)'
;MQYSPNALSGTVVAGGNGAGNGNTELANPTGIYFDSSSNSLIIANTGANNIVRWVLGDTNWTLIAGDINGVSGNTSTLLHEPYDVTLDSWGNV
;
A
#
# COMPACT_ATOMS: atom_id res chain seq x y z
N MET A 1 -7.23 -7.13 -5.40
CA MET A 1 -7.72 -7.62 -6.71
C MET A 1 -8.71 -6.62 -7.27
N GLN A 2 -8.73 -6.43 -8.59
CA GLN A 2 -9.76 -5.67 -9.29
C GLN A 2 -10.68 -6.63 -10.06
N TYR A 3 -11.99 -6.42 -9.95
CA TYR A 3 -13.01 -7.15 -10.70
C TYR A 3 -13.83 -6.17 -11.52
N SER A 4 -13.96 -6.43 -12.81
CA SER A 4 -14.97 -5.74 -13.64
C SER A 4 -16.37 -6.20 -13.23
N PRO A 5 -17.42 -5.37 -13.44
CA PRO A 5 -18.79 -5.79 -13.18
C PRO A 5 -19.11 -7.13 -13.86
N ASN A 6 -19.62 -8.09 -13.10
CA ASN A 6 -19.94 -9.47 -13.52
C ASN A 6 -18.74 -10.35 -13.93
N ALA A 7 -17.50 -9.94 -13.67
CA ALA A 7 -16.33 -10.79 -13.94
C ALA A 7 -16.25 -11.95 -12.94
N LEU A 8 -15.92 -13.15 -13.45
CA LEU A 8 -15.70 -14.35 -12.64
C LEU A 8 -14.24 -14.50 -12.15
N SER A 9 -13.34 -13.68 -12.67
CA SER A 9 -11.93 -13.62 -12.30
C SER A 9 -11.50 -12.18 -12.09
N GLY A 10 -10.52 -12.00 -11.20
CA GLY A 10 -9.95 -10.69 -10.89
C GLY A 10 -8.50 -10.59 -11.35
N THR A 11 -8.05 -9.36 -11.57
CA THR A 11 -6.65 -9.05 -11.85
C THR A 11 -5.94 -8.60 -10.58
N VAL A 12 -4.72 -9.08 -10.37
CA VAL A 12 -3.86 -8.59 -9.28
C VAL A 12 -3.44 -7.16 -9.63
N VAL A 13 -3.73 -6.22 -8.74
CA VAL A 13 -3.44 -4.79 -8.92
C VAL A 13 -2.40 -4.25 -7.95
N ALA A 14 -2.08 -5.03 -6.91
CA ALA A 14 -1.05 -4.75 -5.93
C ALA A 14 -0.64 -6.07 -5.26
N GLY A 15 0.65 -6.21 -4.97
CA GLY A 15 1.26 -7.40 -4.39
C GLY A 15 1.28 -8.60 -5.35
N GLY A 16 1.03 -9.79 -4.81
CA GLY A 16 0.96 -11.05 -5.59
C GLY A 16 2.27 -11.86 -5.64
N ASN A 17 3.36 -11.35 -5.07
CA ASN A 17 4.67 -12.00 -5.07
C ASN A 17 5.07 -12.61 -3.71
N GLY A 18 4.08 -12.87 -2.85
CA GLY A 18 4.32 -13.34 -1.48
C GLY A 18 4.38 -12.20 -0.45
N ALA A 19 4.53 -12.60 0.81
CA ALA A 19 4.63 -11.67 1.93
C ALA A 19 6.09 -11.25 2.15
N GLY A 20 6.33 -9.94 2.23
CA GLY A 20 7.67 -9.40 2.45
C GLY A 20 7.74 -7.88 2.25
N ASN A 21 8.97 -7.37 2.28
CA ASN A 21 9.29 -5.94 2.18
C ASN A 21 9.87 -5.55 0.81
N GLY A 22 9.89 -6.48 -0.16
CA GLY A 22 10.26 -6.17 -1.52
C GLY A 22 9.30 -5.17 -2.16
N ASN A 23 9.78 -4.41 -3.14
CA ASN A 23 8.99 -3.41 -3.88
C ASN A 23 7.82 -4.00 -4.68
N THR A 24 7.75 -5.34 -4.81
CA THR A 24 6.65 -6.08 -5.44
C THR A 24 5.80 -6.89 -4.44
N GLU A 25 6.13 -6.80 -3.15
CA GLU A 25 5.56 -7.60 -2.05
C GLU A 25 4.80 -6.70 -1.07
N LEU A 26 3.88 -7.29 -0.30
CA LEU A 26 3.18 -6.64 0.80
C LEU A 26 3.16 -7.62 1.99
N ALA A 27 3.36 -7.13 3.21
CA ALA A 27 3.35 -7.91 4.43
C ALA A 27 2.10 -7.58 5.25
N ASN A 28 1.13 -8.51 5.24
CA ASN A 28 -0.13 -8.43 6.02
C ASN A 28 -0.83 -7.04 5.96
N PRO A 29 -1.11 -6.48 4.77
CA PRO A 29 -1.74 -5.16 4.68
C PRO A 29 -3.18 -5.19 5.25
N THR A 30 -3.55 -4.19 6.04
CA THR A 30 -4.87 -4.12 6.70
C THR A 30 -5.77 -2.99 6.21
N GLY A 31 -5.21 -1.94 5.61
CA GLY A 31 -5.96 -0.75 5.18
C GLY A 31 -5.63 -0.35 3.74
N ILE A 32 -6.62 0.18 3.03
CA ILE A 32 -6.46 0.62 1.64
C ILE A 32 -7.34 1.84 1.34
N TYR A 33 -6.77 2.80 0.64
CA TYR A 33 -7.46 3.97 0.10
C TYR A 33 -7.21 4.08 -1.40
N PHE A 34 -8.27 4.32 -2.18
CA PHE A 34 -8.14 4.56 -3.62
C PHE A 34 -8.08 6.06 -3.91
N ASP A 35 -6.92 6.53 -4.34
CA ASP A 35 -6.71 7.87 -4.84
C ASP A 35 -7.03 7.95 -6.33
N SER A 36 -8.23 8.42 -6.64
CA SER A 36 -8.70 8.59 -8.02
C SER A 36 -7.92 9.64 -8.83
N SER A 37 -7.27 10.61 -8.15
CA SER A 37 -6.54 11.68 -8.84
C SER A 37 -5.24 11.17 -9.48
N SER A 38 -4.59 10.22 -8.80
CA SER A 38 -3.36 9.57 -9.26
C SER A 38 -3.57 8.15 -9.76
N ASN A 39 -4.82 7.68 -9.81
CA ASN A 39 -5.18 6.30 -10.15
C ASN A 39 -4.35 5.26 -9.36
N SER A 40 -4.23 5.49 -8.05
CA SER A 40 -3.34 4.72 -7.18
C SER A 40 -4.05 4.17 -5.95
N LEU A 41 -3.53 3.06 -5.44
CA LEU A 41 -3.89 2.52 -4.13
C LEU A 41 -2.86 2.99 -3.12
N ILE A 42 -3.31 3.59 -2.02
CA ILE A 42 -2.50 3.86 -0.83
C ILE A 42 -2.80 2.74 0.15
N ILE A 43 -1.76 2.03 0.60
CA ILE A 43 -1.91 0.79 1.35
C ILE A 43 -1.18 0.94 2.68
N ALA A 44 -1.88 0.66 3.77
CA ALA A 44 -1.28 0.42 5.07
C ALA A 44 -0.68 -0.99 5.07
N ASN A 45 0.63 -1.08 4.83
CA ASN A 45 1.37 -2.33 4.74
C ASN A 45 1.88 -2.73 6.13
N THR A 46 0.92 -3.14 6.96
CA THR A 46 1.01 -3.24 8.42
C THR A 46 2.19 -4.06 8.91
N GLY A 47 2.40 -5.25 8.35
CA GLY A 47 3.51 -6.13 8.73
C GLY A 47 4.88 -5.61 8.30
N ALA A 48 4.91 -4.67 7.35
CA ALA A 48 6.12 -3.98 6.92
C ALA A 48 6.29 -2.61 7.58
N ASN A 49 5.42 -2.21 8.51
CA ASN A 49 5.52 -0.91 9.21
C ASN A 49 5.68 0.29 8.26
N ASN A 50 5.00 0.27 7.11
CA ASN A 50 5.06 1.36 6.14
C ASN A 50 3.72 1.62 5.44
N ILE A 51 3.57 2.84 4.92
CA ILE A 51 2.51 3.23 4.00
C ILE A 51 3.12 3.31 2.60
N VAL A 52 2.50 2.61 1.65
CA VAL A 52 3.00 2.53 0.27
C VAL A 52 1.94 2.97 -0.72
N ARG A 53 2.40 3.50 -1.86
CA ARG A 53 1.55 3.80 -3.01
C ARG A 53 1.80 2.79 -4.12
N TRP A 54 0.73 2.21 -4.63
CA TRP A 54 0.73 1.36 -5.82
C TRP A 54 -0.09 2.00 -6.93
N VAL A 55 0.55 2.47 -8.00
CA VAL A 55 -0.15 3.01 -9.16
C VAL A 55 -0.76 1.85 -9.95
N LEU A 56 -2.05 1.92 -10.29
CA LEU A 56 -2.70 0.83 -11.00
C LEU A 56 -2.07 0.63 -12.39
N GLY A 57 -1.56 -0.58 -12.63
CA GLY A 57 -0.82 -0.94 -13.86
C GLY A 57 0.70 -1.04 -13.65
N ASP A 58 1.21 -0.50 -12.55
CA ASP A 58 2.63 -0.66 -12.18
C ASP A 58 2.89 -2.01 -11.52
N THR A 59 4.15 -2.43 -11.58
CA THR A 59 4.62 -3.69 -10.96
C THR A 59 5.22 -3.48 -9.58
N ASN A 60 5.56 -2.24 -9.21
CA ASN A 60 6.23 -1.91 -7.95
C ASN A 60 5.47 -0.82 -7.21
N TRP A 61 5.50 -0.87 -5.88
CA TRP A 61 5.05 0.25 -5.05
C TRP A 61 6.17 1.26 -4.80
N THR A 62 5.77 2.44 -4.33
CA THR A 62 6.67 3.50 -3.83
C THR A 62 6.36 3.83 -2.37
N LEU A 63 7.39 4.17 -1.59
CA LEU A 63 7.24 4.49 -0.17
C LEU A 63 6.61 5.87 0.01
N ILE A 64 5.61 5.99 0.89
CA ILE A 64 5.04 7.28 1.31
C ILE A 64 5.52 7.66 2.72
N ALA A 65 5.42 6.73 3.68
CA ALA A 65 5.79 6.96 5.06
C ALA A 65 6.27 5.67 5.76
N GLY A 66 7.12 5.83 6.78
CA GLY A 66 7.79 4.73 7.47
C GLY A 66 9.14 4.39 6.84
N ASP A 67 9.57 3.14 7.02
CA ASP A 67 10.88 2.67 6.54
C ASP A 67 10.75 1.69 5.37
N ILE A 68 11.68 1.78 4.42
CA ILE A 68 11.70 0.92 3.24
C ILE A 68 12.04 -0.54 3.57
N ASN A 69 12.83 -0.77 4.63
CA ASN A 69 13.19 -2.12 5.09
C ASN A 69 12.19 -2.67 6.11
N GLY A 70 11.17 -1.88 6.46
CA GLY A 70 10.10 -2.22 7.37
C GLY A 70 10.48 -2.20 8.85
N VAL A 71 11.47 -1.38 9.21
CA VAL A 71 11.81 -1.13 10.61
C VAL A 71 10.63 -0.49 11.33
N SER A 72 10.17 -1.15 12.39
CA SER A 72 9.18 -0.61 13.32
C SER A 72 9.80 0.44 14.24
N GLY A 73 9.06 1.51 14.54
CA GLY A 73 9.48 2.46 15.56
C GLY A 73 8.52 3.63 15.79
N ASN A 74 8.97 4.56 16.61
CA ASN A 74 8.21 5.72 17.09
C ASN A 74 8.97 7.05 16.86
N THR A 75 9.91 7.07 15.93
CA THR A 75 10.60 8.30 15.52
C THR A 75 9.81 8.99 14.41
N SER A 76 10.18 10.22 14.05
CA SER A 76 9.50 10.99 13.01
C SER A 76 9.54 10.37 11.60
N THR A 77 10.32 9.30 11.41
CA THR A 77 10.47 8.61 10.12
C THR A 77 10.01 7.16 10.15
N LEU A 78 9.63 6.64 11.32
CA LEU A 78 9.24 5.24 11.49
C LEU A 78 7.74 5.15 11.83
N LEU A 79 7.12 4.05 11.41
CA LEU A 79 5.77 3.69 11.82
C LEU A 79 5.83 2.40 12.64
N HIS A 80 4.74 2.11 13.33
CA HIS A 80 4.55 0.87 14.06
C HIS A 80 3.15 0.35 13.77
N GLU A 81 3.08 -0.76 13.03
CA GLU A 81 1.83 -1.45 12.68
C GLU A 81 0.72 -0.51 12.20
N PRO A 82 0.95 0.30 11.14
CA PRO A 82 -0.09 1.18 10.62
C PRO A 82 -1.30 0.34 10.18
N TYR A 83 -2.48 0.66 10.71
CA TYR A 83 -3.67 -0.16 10.46
C TYR A 83 -4.49 0.32 9.26
N ASP A 84 -4.55 1.64 9.06
CA ASP A 84 -5.38 2.28 8.04
C ASP A 84 -4.68 3.54 7.50
N VAL A 85 -5.17 4.04 6.36
CA VAL A 85 -4.67 5.24 5.71
C VAL A 85 -5.81 5.95 4.96
N THR A 86 -5.85 7.28 5.08
CA THR A 86 -6.75 8.15 4.31
C THR A 86 -5.96 9.34 3.80
N LEU A 87 -6.48 10.02 2.79
CA LEU A 87 -5.92 11.29 2.34
C LEU A 87 -6.81 12.46 2.77
N ASP A 88 -6.20 13.61 3.03
CA ASP A 88 -6.92 14.88 3.16
C ASP A 88 -7.36 15.43 1.80
N SER A 89 -8.04 16.59 1.79
CA SER A 89 -8.51 17.23 0.55
C SER A 89 -7.40 17.72 -0.38
N TRP A 90 -6.16 17.77 0.09
CA TRP A 90 -4.98 18.13 -0.68
C TRP A 90 -4.13 16.92 -1.09
N GLY A 91 -4.57 15.70 -0.72
CA GLY A 91 -3.88 14.46 -1.06
C GLY A 91 -2.74 14.10 -0.12
N ASN A 92 -2.66 14.72 1.06
CA ASN A 92 -1.67 14.36 2.07
C ASN A 92 -2.13 13.13 2.87
N VAL A 93 -1.18 12.26 3.20
CA VAL A 93 -1.32 11.17 4.20
C VAL A 93 -1.11 11.73 5.59
#